data_AF-D7VLU8-F1
#
_entry.id   AF-D7VLU8-F1
#
_cell.length_a   1.000
_cell.length_b   1.000
_cell.length_c   1.000
_cell.angle_alpha   90.00
_cell.angle_beta   90.00
_cell.angle_gamma   90.00
#
_symmetry.space_group_name_H-M   'P 1'
#
loop_
_entity.id
_entity.type
_entity.pdbx_description
1 polymer ?
#
loop_
_entity_poly.entity_id
_entity_poly.type
_entity_poly.pdbx_seq_one_letter_code
_entity_poly.pdbx_strand_id
1 'polypeptide(L)' 'MTPVRLLADDPVIGRWNVVDPLADIFEKVSPFNYGLNNPILMVDPTGMAADTTRSVMGPIIDIY' A
#
# COMPACT_ATOMS: atom_id res chain seq x y z
N MET A 1 1.17 -17.01 -6.38
CA MET A 1 1.78 -15.66 -6.41
C MET A 1 1.47 -15.07 -7.78
N THR A 2 0.28 -14.47 -7.93
CA THR A 2 -0.18 -13.94 -9.23
C THR A 2 0.37 -12.53 -9.45
N PRO A 3 1.01 -12.24 -10.60
CA PRO A 3 1.50 -10.92 -10.91
C PRO A 3 0.35 -10.11 -11.52
N VAL A 4 -0.47 -9.48 -10.69
CA VAL A 4 -1.57 -8.60 -11.19
C VAL A 4 -1.51 -7.20 -10.59
N ARG A 5 -0.75 -6.95 -9.52
CA ARG A 5 -0.97 -5.76 -8.68
C ARG A 5 0.05 -4.62 -8.73
N LEU A 6 1.19 -4.76 -9.42
CA LEU A 6 2.20 -3.69 -9.55
C LEU A 6 1.82 -2.57 -10.54
N LEU A 7 0.61 -2.59 -11.10
CA LEU A 7 0.15 -1.62 -12.12
C LEU A 7 -0.99 -0.74 -11.63
N ALA A 8 -1.50 -0.99 -10.42
CA ALA A 8 -2.59 -0.21 -9.88
C ALA A 8 -2.08 1.05 -9.18
N ASP A 9 -0.87 1.02 -8.63
CA ASP A 9 -0.24 2.19 -8.01
C ASP A 9 0.41 3.08 -9.08
N ASP A 10 0.15 4.38 -8.98
CA ASP A 10 0.88 5.38 -9.75
C ASP A 10 1.97 5.99 -8.83
N PRO A 11 3.25 5.63 -9.02
CA PRO A 11 4.33 6.16 -8.21
C PRO A 11 4.63 7.65 -8.48
N VAL A 12 4.12 8.23 -9.57
CA VAL A 12 4.29 9.65 -9.89
C VAL A 12 3.40 10.50 -8.99
N ILE A 13 2.16 10.08 -8.76
CA ILE A 13 1.19 10.82 -7.91
C ILE A 13 1.02 10.23 -6.51
N GLY A 14 1.50 9.00 -6.28
CA GLY A 14 1.37 8.29 -5.01
C GLY A 14 -0.06 7.90 -4.66
N ARG A 15 -0.84 7.40 -5.63
CA ARG A 15 -2.26 7.01 -5.48
C ARG A 15 -2.55 5.74 -6.27
N TRP A 16 -3.63 5.05 -5.91
CA TRP A 16 -4.20 4.03 -6.78
C TRP A 16 -4.89 4.68 -7.97
N ASN A 17 -4.71 4.11 -9.16
CA ASN A 17 -5.42 4.49 -10.39
C ASN A 17 -6.82 3.88 -10.48
N VAL A 18 -7.13 2.95 -9.57
CA VAL A 18 -8.42 2.26 -9.45
C VAL A 18 -8.88 2.28 -8.00
N VAL A 19 -10.18 2.07 -7.78
CA VAL A 19 -10.75 1.97 -6.43
C VAL A 19 -10.16 0.74 -5.71
N ASP A 20 -9.70 0.94 -4.48
CA ASP A 20 -9.27 -0.12 -3.58
C ASP A 20 -10.42 -1.10 -3.32
N PRO A 21 -10.24 -2.43 -3.55
CA PRO A 21 -11.25 -3.44 -3.23
C PRO A 21 -11.72 -3.44 -1.77
N LEU A 22 -10.95 -2.90 -0.83
CA LEU A 22 -11.29 -2.77 0.58
C LEU A 22 -11.67 -1.33 0.98
N ALA A 23 -12.01 -0.46 0.03
CA ALA A 23 -12.42 0.92 0.33
C ALA A 23 -13.57 1.00 1.34
N ASP A 24 -14.52 0.06 1.30
CA ASP A 24 -15.70 0.05 2.18
C ASP A 24 -15.37 -0.15 3.67
N ILE A 25 -14.26 -0.84 3.99
CA ILE A 25 -13.82 -1.01 5.39
C ILE A 25 -12.91 0.14 5.86
N PHE A 26 -12.49 1.01 4.95
CA PHE A 26 -11.65 2.18 5.22
C PHE A 26 -12.44 3.48 4.99
N GLU A 27 -13.59 3.60 5.64
CA GLU A 27 -14.58 4.68 5.47
C GLU A 27 -14.03 6.12 5.58
N LYS A 28 -12.91 6.30 6.30
CA LYS A 28 -12.30 7.61 6.56
C LYS A 28 -11.21 8.00 5.56
N VAL A 29 -10.93 7.15 4.58
CA VAL A 29 -9.82 7.32 3.65
C VAL A 29 -10.37 7.29 2.22
N SER A 30 -9.73 8.04 1.32
CA SER A 30 -10.12 8.02 -0.09
C SER A 30 -10.02 6.59 -0.65
N PRO A 31 -10.97 6.14 -1.50
CA PRO A 31 -10.88 4.85 -2.19
C PRO A 31 -9.64 4.70 -3.08
N PHE A 32 -8.91 5.79 -3.34
CA PHE A 32 -7.67 5.82 -4.12
C PHE A 32 -6.41 6.03 -3.26
N ASN A 33 -6.53 5.92 -1.94
CA ASN A 33 -5.43 6.16 -1.02
C ASN A 33 -4.35 5.08 -1.10
N TYR A 34 -3.10 5.50 -1.18
CA TYR A 34 -1.94 4.62 -1.01
C TYR A 34 -1.25 4.90 0.33
N GLY A 35 -0.99 3.83 1.10
CA GLY A 35 -0.17 3.88 2.31
C GLY A 35 -0.70 4.81 3.41
N LEU A 36 -2.02 5.02 3.52
CA LEU A 36 -2.66 5.95 4.48
C LEU A 36 -2.05 7.36 4.50
N ASN A 37 -1.57 7.85 3.35
CA ASN A 37 -0.82 9.10 3.23
C ASN A 37 0.52 9.15 4.00
N ASN A 38 1.04 8.00 4.44
CA ASN A 38 2.34 7.86 5.09
C ASN A 38 3.15 6.72 4.46
N PRO A 39 3.61 6.87 3.19
CA PRO A 39 4.29 5.81 2.45
C PRO A 39 5.67 5.42 3.01
N ILE A 40 6.22 6.20 3.96
CA ILE A 40 7.47 5.87 4.65
C ILE A 40 7.25 4.77 5.68
N LEU A 41 6.13 4.84 6.40
CA LEU A 41 5.80 3.86 7.44
C LEU A 41 4.84 2.80 6.93
N MET A 42 3.90 3.14 6.07
CA MET A 42 2.79 2.29 5.67
C MET A 42 2.83 2.00 4.18
N VAL A 43 3.01 0.74 3.83
CA VAL A 43 3.08 0.25 2.45
C VAL A 43 1.98 -0.79 2.27
N ASP A 44 1.32 -0.77 1.12
CA ASP A 44 0.35 -1.81 0.76
C ASP A 44 0.83 -2.57 -0.49
N PRO A 45 1.66 -3.61 -0.32
CA PRO A 45 2.17 -4.41 -1.44
C PRO A 45 1.07 -5.24 -2.11
N THR A 46 -0.04 -5.44 -1.41
CA THR A 46 -1.14 -6.32 -1.81
C THR A 46 -2.36 -5.57 -2.32
N GLY A 47 -2.35 -4.23 -2.26
CA GLY A 47 -3.50 -3.35 -2.45
C GLY A 47 -4.78 -3.84 -1.76
N MET A 48 -4.64 -4.30 -0.53
CA MET A 48 -5.76 -4.71 0.33
C MET A 48 -5.72 -3.88 1.61
N ALA A 49 -4.63 -3.95 2.37
CA ALA A 49 -4.46 -3.16 3.57
C ALA A 49 -3.00 -2.76 3.71
N ALA A 50 -2.78 -1.48 4.00
CA ALA A 50 -1.45 -0.98 4.29
C ALA A 50 -0.93 -1.56 5.62
N ASP A 51 0.30 -2.05 5.59
CA ASP A 51 1.03 -2.54 6.75
C ASP A 51 2.33 -1.76 6.92
N THR A 52 2.92 -1.85 8.11
CA THR A 52 4.18 -1.19 8.42
C THR A 52 5.30 -1.70 7.53
N THR A 53 6.21 -0.81 7.13
CA THR A 53 7.43 -1.16 6.39
C THR A 53 8.24 -2.24 7.11
N ARG A 54 8.23 -2.25 8.45
CA ARG A 54 8.84 -3.31 9.27
C ARG A 54 8.16 -4.68 9.08
N SER A 55 6.84 -4.72 8.96
CA SER A 55 6.10 -5.97 8.72
C SER A 55 6.33 -6.48 7.30
N VAL A 56 6.39 -5.57 6.32
CA VAL A 56 6.58 -5.90 4.90
C VAL A 56 8.02 -6.32 4.57
N MET A 57 9.02 -5.61 5.10
CA MET A 57 10.44 -5.83 4.75
C MET A 57 11.23 -6.55 5.84
N GLY A 58 10.64 -6.82 7.01
CA GLY A 58 11.34 -7.38 8.15
C GLY A 58 12.18 -6.36 8.92
N PRO A 59 12.99 -6.79 9.89
CA PRO A 59 13.88 -5.91 10.63
C PRO A 59 14.89 -5.26 9.68
N ILE A 60 14.91 -3.92 9.64
CA ILE A 60 15.89 -3.11 8.88
C ILE A 60 17.34 -3.40 9.32
N ILE A 61 17.54 -4.15 10.41
CA ILE A 61 18.85 -4.52 10.95
C ILE A 61 19.45 -5.80 10.33
N ASP A 62 18.68 -6.59 9.57
CA ASP A 62 19.16 -7.87 9.02
C ASP A 62 19.82 -7.75 7.63
N ILE A 63 20.09 -6.51 7.19
CA ILE A 63 20.71 -6.18 5.88
C ILE A 63 22.20 -5.82 6.00
N TYR A 64 22.83 -6.12 7.15
CA TYR A 64 24.28 -5.97 7.39
C TYR A 64 24.89 -7.26 7.93
#